data_AF-A0A662KED8-F1
#
_entry.id   AF-A0A662KED8-F1
#
_cell.length_a   1.000
_cell.length_b   1.000
_cell.length_c   1.000
_cell.angle_alpha   90.00
_cell.angle_beta   90.00
_cell.angle_gamma   90.00
#
_symmetry.space_group_name_H-M   'P 1'
#
loop_
_entity.id
_entity.type
_entity.pdbx_description
1 polymer ?
#
loop_
_entity_poly.entity_id
_entity_poly.type
_entity_poly.pdbx_seq_one_letter_code
_entity_poly.pdbx_strand_id
1 'polypeptide(L)'
;MTLVTLVGEKMAKEGMEFIYLGPHPECKNCKLKTVCFNLKKGRRYKILNVREKKHDCNLHEDGVRVVEVDELPLIAVVRKGTRKNAKIKIKSPNCTHLDCKYYELCHNPAIL
;
A
#
# COMPACT_ATOMS: atom_id res chain seq x y z
N MET A 1 -8.39 7.58 -8.23
CA MET A 1 -8.62 6.70 -9.41
C MET A 1 -8.95 5.34 -8.85
N THR A 2 -10.16 4.85 -9.10
CA THR A 2 -10.60 3.57 -8.54
C THR A 2 -9.89 2.41 -9.22
N LEU A 3 -9.29 1.53 -8.43
CA LEU A 3 -8.60 0.32 -8.86
C LEU A 3 -9.36 -0.90 -8.31
N VAL A 4 -9.35 -2.00 -9.06
CA VAL A 4 -9.90 -3.29 -8.60
C VAL A 4 -8.74 -4.20 -8.20
N THR A 5 -8.78 -4.76 -7.00
CA THR A 5 -7.73 -5.65 -6.49
C THR A 5 -8.32 -6.74 -5.58
N LEU A 6 -7.45 -7.56 -4.98
CA LEU A 6 -7.81 -8.62 -4.04
C LEU A 6 -7.17 -8.36 -2.69
N VAL A 7 -7.95 -8.50 -1.61
CA VAL A 7 -7.49 -8.43 -0.22
C VAL A 7 -7.98 -9.65 0.54
N GLY A 8 -7.31 -10.04 1.63
CA GLY A 8 -7.78 -11.13 2.49
C GLY A 8 -9.20 -10.89 3.00
N GLU A 9 -10.02 -11.95 3.07
CA GLU A 9 -11.44 -11.87 3.43
C GLU A 9 -11.65 -11.07 4.73
N LYS A 10 -10.86 -11.35 5.77
CA LYS A 10 -10.97 -10.68 7.08
C LYS A 10 -10.68 -9.17 7.05
N MET A 11 -9.96 -8.70 6.03
CA MET A 11 -9.63 -7.29 5.79
C MET A 11 -10.60 -6.61 4.81
N ALA A 12 -11.48 -7.36 4.14
CA ALA A 12 -12.36 -6.84 3.11
C ALA A 12 -13.56 -6.08 3.72
N LYS A 13 -13.30 -4.88 4.24
CA LYS A 13 -14.31 -3.99 4.84
C LYS A 13 -14.22 -2.61 4.23
N GLU A 14 -15.36 -2.04 3.84
CA GLU A 14 -15.43 -0.67 3.35
C GLU A 14 -14.86 0.32 4.38
N GLY A 15 -14.10 1.28 3.90
CA GLY A 15 -13.41 2.27 4.72
C GLY A 15 -12.07 1.79 5.31
N MET A 16 -11.74 0.50 5.28
CA MET A 16 -10.46 0.00 5.77
C MET A 16 -9.31 0.51 4.88
N GLU A 17 -8.20 0.89 5.53
CA GLU A 17 -6.96 1.27 4.86
C GLU A 17 -5.89 0.21 5.03
N PHE A 18 -5.06 0.02 4.01
CA PHE A 18 -3.92 -0.90 4.07
C PHE A 18 -2.74 -0.38 3.25
N ILE A 19 -1.54 -0.88 3.56
CA ILE A 19 -0.32 -0.63 2.78
C ILE A 19 -0.03 -1.87 1.94
N TYR A 20 0.15 -1.70 0.63
CA TYR A 20 0.52 -2.81 -0.23
C TYR A 20 2.03 -3.10 -0.14
N LEU A 21 2.40 -4.27 0.38
CA LEU A 21 3.80 -4.64 0.62
C LEU A 21 4.49 -5.31 -0.58
N GLY A 22 3.74 -5.62 -1.63
CA GLY A 22 4.27 -6.32 -2.81
C GLY A 22 3.94 -7.82 -2.83
N PRO A 23 4.48 -8.54 -3.83
CA PRO A 23 4.22 -9.96 -4.02
C PRO A 23 4.93 -10.83 -2.96
N HIS A 24 4.29 -11.94 -2.59
CA HIS A 24 4.86 -12.98 -1.73
C HIS A 24 5.44 -14.15 -2.56
N PRO A 25 6.55 -14.80 -2.16
CA PRO A 25 7.17 -15.89 -2.93
C PRO A 25 6.22 -17.05 -3.26
N GLU A 26 5.30 -17.39 -2.35
CA GLU A 26 4.31 -18.45 -2.54
C GLU A 26 3.33 -18.18 -3.69
N CYS A 27 3.21 -16.92 -4.13
CA CYS A 27 2.31 -16.56 -5.22
C CYS A 27 2.94 -16.72 -6.61
N LYS A 28 4.18 -17.24 -6.73
CA LYS A 28 4.92 -17.35 -8.02
C LYS A 28 4.07 -17.99 -9.14
N ASN A 29 3.30 -19.03 -8.79
CA ASN A 29 2.45 -19.78 -9.73
C ASN A 29 0.94 -19.48 -9.57
N CYS A 30 0.58 -18.40 -8.86
CA CYS A 30 -0.82 -18.05 -8.61
C CYS A 30 -1.51 -17.51 -9.88
N LYS A 31 -2.72 -18.02 -10.17
CA LYS A 31 -3.56 -17.57 -11.30
C LYS A 31 -4.09 -16.14 -11.13
N LEU A 32 -4.19 -15.66 -9.88
CA LEU A 32 -4.73 -14.34 -9.53
C LEU A 32 -3.67 -13.25 -9.45
N LYS A 33 -2.38 -13.60 -9.64
CA LYS A 33 -1.23 -12.72 -9.41
C LYS A 33 -1.36 -11.34 -10.06
N THR A 34 -1.90 -11.27 -11.28
CA THR A 34 -2.05 -10.02 -12.02
C THR A 34 -2.95 -9.02 -11.28
N VAL A 35 -4.04 -9.50 -10.68
CA VAL A 35 -5.00 -8.65 -9.96
C VAL A 35 -4.51 -8.37 -8.54
N CYS A 36 -3.85 -9.33 -7.88
CA CYS A 36 -3.24 -9.10 -6.57
C CYS A 36 -2.07 -8.09 -6.63
N PHE A 37 -1.34 -8.03 -7.75
CA PHE A 37 -0.07 -7.30 -7.86
C PHE A 37 -0.16 -5.98 -8.64
N ASN A 38 -1.36 -5.53 -8.94
CA ASN A 38 -1.58 -4.30 -9.72
C ASN A 38 -1.43 -3.00 -8.91
N LEU A 39 -1.09 -3.10 -7.63
CA LEU A 39 -0.87 -1.97 -6.74
C LEU A 39 0.62 -1.60 -6.65
N LYS A 40 0.89 -0.35 -6.27
CA LYS A 40 2.26 0.16 -6.10
C LYS A 40 2.75 -0.18 -4.68
N LYS A 41 3.91 -0.82 -4.59
CA LYS A 41 4.53 -1.18 -3.32
C LYS A 41 4.73 0.05 -2.42
N GLY A 42 4.48 -0.11 -1.13
CA GLY A 42 4.60 0.94 -0.11
C GLY A 42 3.42 1.91 -0.07
N ARG A 43 2.56 1.96 -1.11
CA ARG A 43 1.42 2.88 -1.15
C ARG A 43 0.28 2.42 -0.24
N ARG A 44 -0.42 3.41 0.31
CA ARG A 44 -1.62 3.21 1.11
C ARG A 44 -2.86 3.29 0.22
N TYR A 45 -3.80 2.39 0.45
CA TYR A 45 -5.04 2.29 -0.27
C TYR A 45 -6.20 2.25 0.71
N LYS A 46 -7.34 2.84 0.32
CA LYS A 46 -8.60 2.76 1.05
C LYS A 46 -9.59 1.90 0.28
N ILE A 47 -10.23 0.96 0.95
CA ILE A 47 -11.32 0.15 0.38
C ILE A 47 -12.56 1.03 0.26
N LEU A 48 -13.02 1.22 -0.97
CA LEU A 48 -14.24 1.95 -1.31
C LEU A 48 -15.45 1.02 -1.34
N ASN A 49 -15.29 -0.17 -1.91
CA ASN A 49 -16.36 -1.15 -2.03
C ASN A 49 -15.84 -2.59 -1.96
N VAL A 50 -16.63 -3.49 -1.38
CA VAL A 50 -16.36 -4.92 -1.31
C VAL A 50 -17.36 -5.66 -2.19
N ARG A 51 -16.86 -6.40 -3.18
CA ARG A 51 -17.71 -7.15 -4.11
C ARG A 51 -17.99 -8.56 -3.59
N GLU A 52 -19.09 -9.17 -4.03
CA GLU A 52 -19.50 -10.52 -3.63
C GLU A 52 -18.61 -11.66 -4.16
N LYS A 53 -17.66 -11.37 -5.06
CA LYS A 53 -16.81 -12.39 -5.68
C LYS A 53 -15.63 -12.77 -4.79
N LYS A 54 -15.47 -14.07 -4.52
CA LYS A 54 -14.44 -14.65 -3.65
C LYS A 54 -13.49 -15.52 -4.45
N HIS A 55 -12.26 -15.62 -4.00
CA HIS A 55 -11.30 -16.59 -4.51
C HIS A 55 -10.51 -17.25 -3.39
N ASP A 56 -10.14 -18.51 -3.59
CA ASP A 56 -9.25 -19.22 -2.68
C ASP A 56 -7.83 -18.65 -2.73
N CYS A 57 -7.19 -18.58 -1.56
CA CYS A 57 -5.82 -18.13 -1.40
C CYS A 57 -5.17 -18.86 -0.23
N ASN A 58 -3.96 -19.39 -0.43
CA ASN A 58 -3.25 -20.13 0.61
C ASN A 58 -2.60 -19.23 1.66
N LEU A 59 -2.47 -17.93 1.39
CA LEU A 59 -1.82 -16.96 2.27
C LEU A 59 -2.78 -16.23 3.20
N HIS A 60 -4.04 -16.09 2.79
CA HIS A 60 -5.05 -15.38 3.55
C HIS A 60 -6.04 -16.37 4.11
N GLU A 61 -6.26 -16.30 5.41
CA GLU A 61 -7.33 -17.04 6.07
C GLU A 61 -8.68 -16.69 5.44
N ASP A 62 -9.49 -17.71 5.18
CA ASP A 62 -10.74 -17.62 4.44
C ASP A 62 -10.59 -17.10 3.00
N GLY A 63 -9.40 -17.08 2.40
CA GLY A 63 -9.20 -16.65 1.02
C GLY A 63 -9.23 -15.12 0.83
N VAL A 64 -9.53 -14.68 -0.39
CA VAL A 64 -9.49 -13.26 -0.78
C VAL A 64 -10.80 -12.79 -1.43
N ARG A 65 -11.09 -11.50 -1.24
CA ARG A 65 -12.25 -10.79 -1.77
C ARG A 65 -11.85 -9.76 -2.81
N VAL A 66 -12.68 -9.64 -3.86
CA VAL A 66 -12.54 -8.58 -4.85
C VAL A 66 -13.01 -7.26 -4.22
N VAL A 67 -12.14 -6.25 -4.24
CA VAL A 67 -12.42 -4.93 -3.68
C VAL A 67 -12.09 -3.83 -4.67
N GLU A 68 -12.81 -2.72 -4.56
CA GLU A 68 -12.48 -1.46 -5.20
C GLU A 68 -11.74 -0.58 -4.20
N VAL A 69 -10.61 -0.01 -4.63
CA VAL A 69 -9.76 0.80 -3.77
C VAL A 69 -9.39 2.12 -4.44
N ASP A 70 -9.10 3.13 -3.62
CA ASP A 70 -8.45 4.36 -4.08
C ASP A 70 -7.04 4.48 -3.48
N GLU A 71 -6.10 4.99 -4.27
CA GLU A 71 -4.75 5.31 -3.80
C GLU A 71 -4.83 6.58 -2.94
N LEU A 72 -4.37 6.50 -1.69
CA LEU A 72 -4.37 7.64 -0.78
C LEU A 72 -3.20 8.58 -1.02
N PRO A 73 -3.32 9.87 -0.62
CA PRO A 73 -2.24 10.84 -0.75
C PRO A 73 -0.93 10.38 -0.11
N LEU A 74 0.17 10.68 -0.79
CA LEU A 74 1.52 10.41 -0.30
C LEU A 74 1.95 11.47 0.70
N ILE A 75 2.34 11.05 1.91
CA ILE A 75 2.90 11.94 2.93
C ILE A 75 4.42 11.97 2.79
N ALA A 76 4.97 13.17 2.58
CA ALA A 76 6.38 13.43 2.38
C ALA A 76 6.90 14.48 3.37
N VAL A 77 8.06 14.22 3.98
CA VAL A 77 8.76 15.21 4.81
C VAL A 77 9.73 16.00 3.93
N VAL A 78 9.69 17.33 4.07
CA VAL A 78 10.55 18.26 3.31
C VAL A 78 11.36 19.12 4.27
N ARG A 79 12.50 19.66 3.80
CA ARG A 79 13.31 20.57 4.60
C ARG A 79 12.56 21.87 4.86
N LYS A 80 12.75 22.41 6.07
CA LYS A 80 12.28 23.75 6.43
C LYS A 80 12.84 24.77 5.42
N GLY A 81 12.00 25.67 4.92
CA GLY A 81 12.38 26.66 3.90
C GLY A 81 12.18 26.21 2.45
N THR A 82 11.63 25.01 2.22
CA THR A 82 11.20 24.60 0.87
C THR A 82 10.11 25.56 0.36
N ARG A 83 10.36 26.20 -0.78
CA ARG A 83 9.43 27.17 -1.38
C ARG A 83 8.24 26.45 -2.03
N LYS A 84 7.08 27.11 -2.04
CA LYS A 84 5.92 26.66 -2.82
C LYS A 84 6.32 26.47 -4.29
N ASN A 85 5.82 25.42 -4.93
CA ASN A 85 6.12 25.04 -6.31
C ASN A 85 7.59 24.65 -6.60
N ALA A 86 8.41 24.43 -5.58
CA ALA A 86 9.76 23.90 -5.79
C ALA A 86 9.71 22.43 -6.23
N LYS A 87 10.48 22.08 -7.25
CA LYS A 87 10.78 20.68 -7.58
C LYS A 87 11.85 20.18 -6.62
N ILE A 88 11.51 19.18 -5.81
CA ILE A 88 12.43 18.59 -4.82
C ILE A 88 12.60 17.10 -5.11
N LYS A 89 13.82 16.60 -4.92
CA LYS A 89 14.10 15.17 -4.87
C LYS A 89 14.18 14.75 -3.41
N ILE A 90 13.23 13.93 -2.97
CA ILE A 90 13.25 13.35 -1.64
C ILE A 90 14.23 12.16 -1.66
N LYS A 91 15.09 12.06 -0.65
CA LYS A 91 16.04 10.96 -0.48
C LYS A 91 15.81 10.37 0.91
N SER A 92 16.05 9.06 1.05
CA SER A 92 16.10 8.44 2.38
C SER A 92 17.19 9.14 3.18
N PRO A 93 16.89 9.63 4.39
CA PRO A 93 17.96 10.04 5.28
C PRO A 93 18.79 8.82 5.68
N ASN A 94 20.09 9.02 5.87
CA ASN A 94 20.94 8.02 6.52
C ASN A 94 20.85 8.26 8.04
N CYS A 95 19.73 7.85 8.64
CA CYS A 95 19.42 8.08 10.05
C CYS A 95 19.31 6.75 10.80
N THR A 96 20.09 6.62 11.87
CA THR A 96 20.16 5.39 12.70
C THR A 96 19.34 5.49 13.98
N HIS A 97 18.67 6.62 14.23
CA HIS A 97 17.89 6.87 15.45
C HIS A 97 16.49 6.26 15.31
N LEU A 98 16.39 4.95 15.50
CA LEU A 98 15.16 4.17 15.35
C LEU A 98 14.06 4.57 16.34
N ASP A 99 14.43 5.12 17.49
CA ASP A 99 13.56 5.59 18.57
C ASP A 99 12.95 6.99 18.30
N CYS A 100 13.35 7.65 17.21
CA CYS A 100 12.81 8.93 16.84
C CYS A 100 11.32 8.83 16.47
N LYS A 101 10.46 9.62 17.13
CA LYS A 101 9.02 9.68 16.85
C LYS A 101 8.63 10.05 15.41
N TYR A 102 9.58 10.56 14.61
CA TYR A 102 9.39 10.91 13.21
C TYR A 102 10.06 9.92 12.24
N TYR A 103 10.62 8.82 12.74
CA TYR A 103 11.41 7.88 11.94
C TYR A 103 10.63 7.34 10.74
N GLU A 104 9.37 6.93 10.94
CA GLU A 104 8.51 6.40 9.87
C GLU A 104 8.15 7.44 8.80
N LEU A 105 8.01 8.71 9.18
CA LEU A 105 7.75 9.79 8.22
C LEU A 105 8.97 10.06 7.32
N CYS A 106 10.17 9.93 7.91
CA CYS A 106 11.44 10.08 7.21
C CYS A 106 11.77 8.86 6.34
N HIS A 107 11.34 7.66 6.74
CA HIS A 107 11.57 6.39 6.03
C HIS A 107 10.28 5.83 5.41
N ASN A 108 9.52 6.69 4.73
CA ASN A 108 8.26 6.28 4.13
C ASN A 108 8.51 5.34 2.92
N PRO A 109 8.07 4.07 2.96
CA PRO A 109 8.32 3.08 1.91
C PRO A 109 7.67 3.40 0.56
N ALA A 110 6.74 4.36 0.50
CA ALA A 110 6.12 4.80 -0.76
C ALA A 110 6.94 5.86 -1.53
N ILE A 111 7.97 6.43 -0.89
CA ILE A 111 8.84 7.47 -1.45
C ILE A 111 10.22 6.91 -1.82
N LEU A 112 10.67 5.89 -1.09
CA LEU A 112 12.04 5.39 -1.12
C LEU A 112 12.23 4.18 -2.04
#